data_AF-A0A060TC63-F1
#
_entry.id   AF-A0A060TC63-F1
#
_cell.length_a   1.000
_cell.length_b   1.000
_cell.length_c   1.000
_cell.angle_alpha   90.00
_cell.angle_beta   90.00
_cell.angle_gamma   90.00
#
_symmetry.space_group_name_H-M   'P 1'
#
loop_
_entity.id
_entity.type
_entity.pdbx_description
1 polymer ?
#
loop_
_entity_poly.entity_id
_entity_poly.type
_entity_poly.pdbx_seq_one_letter_code
_entity_poly.pdbx_strand_id
1 'polypeptide(L)'
;MEEALLKWVGTLNIPDSSSSLQQVASPKVIAAILRQLDPYFHKNLVAKHQSLYGKYNCIVTTICNHARECSRPIGPWCVPSPSLCANHNPAELIKLLSLVLVTAVTGENNYIYIAGIRGLDPKVQTALMNIISTVEGSGPKFEDMGLISPQIQSKQCQDCSTLLLENQKLMAQCQSGARQSNHVQSLENHIAHLESSHASCADELSSYQDTVADLRQALQSQTSQILALKQTISIYENKLATRSQSPSSSIELSALHNKILHLQTENAALLHHPTSQNGGAATGNNAYHDHHTLDEVCRQLAQALGRMAARIPGPSRPQGWLNVQRASSRI
;
A
#
# COMPACT_ATOMS: atom_id res chain seq x y z
N MET A 1 -10.61 -44.90 -21.83
CA MET A 1 -10.20 -43.48 -21.74
C MET A 1 -9.06 -43.33 -20.73
N GLU A 2 -9.26 -43.76 -19.48
CA GLU A 2 -8.23 -43.76 -18.43
C GLU A 2 -6.91 -44.42 -18.86
N GLU A 3 -6.94 -45.69 -19.30
CA GLU A 3 -5.72 -46.42 -19.72
C GLU A 3 -4.95 -45.69 -20.83
N ALA A 4 -5.66 -45.06 -21.77
CA ALA A 4 -5.04 -44.32 -22.86
C ALA A 4 -4.31 -43.07 -22.36
N LEU A 5 -4.92 -42.33 -21.42
CA LEU A 5 -4.30 -41.17 -20.78
C LEU A 5 -3.08 -41.58 -19.95
N LEU A 6 -3.17 -42.68 -19.20
CA LEU A 6 -2.04 -43.19 -18.41
C LEU A 6 -0.86 -43.60 -19.31
N LYS A 7 -1.13 -44.30 -20.41
CA LYS A 7 -0.11 -44.65 -21.41
C LYS A 7 0.51 -43.40 -22.04
N TRP A 8 -0.29 -42.37 -22.34
CA TRP A 8 0.23 -41.11 -22.85
C TRP A 8 1.13 -40.40 -21.84
N VAL A 9 0.71 -40.26 -20.58
CA VAL A 9 1.54 -39.64 -19.52
C VAL A 9 2.85 -40.42 -19.34
N GLY A 10 2.82 -41.74 -19.50
CA GLY A 10 4.02 -42.59 -19.49
C GLY A 10 5.08 -42.18 -20.53
N THR A 11 4.70 -41.51 -21.62
CA THR A 11 5.66 -41.03 -22.63
C THR A 11 6.39 -39.75 -22.22
N LEU A 12 5.90 -39.04 -21.20
CA LEU A 12 6.45 -37.74 -20.77
C LEU A 12 7.70 -37.86 -19.88
N ASN A 13 8.09 -39.08 -19.49
CA ASN A 13 9.26 -39.39 -18.65
C ASN A 13 9.31 -38.58 -17.33
N ILE A 14 8.17 -38.43 -16.67
CA ILE A 14 8.09 -37.62 -15.44
C ILE A 14 8.46 -38.47 -14.22
N PRO A 15 9.35 -37.99 -13.33
CA PRO A 15 9.70 -38.70 -12.11
C PRO A 15 8.44 -39.00 -11.28
N ASP A 16 8.35 -40.18 -10.68
CA ASP A 16 7.21 -40.64 -9.88
C ASP A 16 5.92 -40.96 -10.68
N SER A 17 5.99 -41.14 -12.01
CA SER A 17 4.84 -41.56 -12.84
C SER A 17 4.50 -43.04 -12.61
N SER A 18 3.81 -43.32 -11.52
CA SER A 18 3.25 -44.63 -11.18
C SER A 18 2.06 -45.02 -12.08
N SER A 19 1.68 -46.30 -12.07
CA SER A 19 0.62 -46.88 -12.92
C SER A 19 -0.83 -46.55 -12.52
N SER A 20 -1.07 -45.70 -11.51
CA SER A 20 -2.43 -45.39 -11.04
C SER A 20 -2.88 -43.97 -11.40
N LEU A 21 -4.17 -43.82 -11.73
CA LEU A 21 -4.81 -42.53 -12.04
C LEU A 21 -4.63 -41.50 -10.92
N GLN A 22 -4.77 -41.91 -9.66
CA GLN A 22 -4.69 -40.98 -8.52
C GLN A 22 -3.30 -40.38 -8.33
N GLN A 23 -2.26 -41.16 -8.57
CA GLN A 23 -0.88 -40.70 -8.43
C GLN A 23 -0.46 -39.83 -9.62
N VAL A 24 -0.82 -40.23 -10.84
CA VAL A 24 -0.58 -39.44 -12.07
C VAL A 24 -1.33 -38.12 -12.04
N ALA A 25 -2.58 -38.13 -11.57
CA ALA A 25 -3.39 -36.92 -11.44
C ALA A 25 -3.09 -36.11 -10.17
N SER A 26 -2.05 -36.47 -9.40
CA SER A 26 -1.67 -35.71 -8.21
C SER A 26 -1.25 -34.28 -8.59
N PRO A 27 -1.53 -33.27 -7.75
CA PRO A 27 -1.20 -31.88 -8.09
C PRO A 27 0.29 -31.66 -8.37
N LYS A 28 1.18 -32.43 -7.71
CA LYS A 28 2.63 -32.37 -7.92
C LYS A 28 3.00 -32.85 -9.32
N VAL A 29 2.47 -33.99 -9.76
CA VAL A 29 2.75 -34.57 -11.08
C VAL A 29 2.14 -33.70 -12.18
N ILE A 30 0.89 -33.27 -12.04
CA ILE A 30 0.23 -32.37 -13.01
C ILE A 30 1.00 -31.05 -13.14
N ALA A 31 1.45 -30.45 -12.04
CA ALA A 31 2.28 -29.25 -12.08
C ALA A 31 3.61 -29.48 -12.82
N ALA A 32 4.22 -30.65 -12.66
CA ALA A 32 5.44 -31.01 -13.37
C ALA A 32 5.19 -31.17 -14.87
N ILE A 33 4.11 -31.88 -15.26
CA ILE A 33 3.66 -32.00 -16.66
C ILE A 33 3.52 -30.60 -17.26
N LEU A 34 2.70 -29.74 -16.66
CA LEU A 34 2.38 -28.42 -17.20
C LEU A 34 3.62 -27.55 -17.40
N ARG A 35 4.57 -27.58 -16.47
CA ARG A 35 5.84 -26.85 -16.63
C ARG A 35 6.66 -27.38 -17.81
N GLN A 36 6.66 -28.69 -18.05
CA GLN A 36 7.32 -29.27 -19.22
C GLN A 36 6.62 -28.88 -20.53
N LEU A 37 5.29 -28.72 -20.52
CA LEU A 37 4.51 -28.34 -21.70
C LEU A 37 4.86 -26.93 -22.19
N ASP A 38 4.83 -25.94 -21.29
CA ASP A 38 4.92 -24.54 -21.67
C ASP A 38 5.60 -23.66 -20.58
N PRO A 39 6.51 -22.73 -20.96
CA PRO A 39 7.08 -21.73 -20.07
C PRO A 39 6.06 -20.89 -19.29
N TYR A 40 4.84 -20.69 -19.82
CA TYR A 40 3.74 -19.99 -19.17
C TYR A 40 3.46 -20.54 -17.76
N PHE A 41 3.47 -21.86 -17.59
CA PHE A 41 3.14 -22.50 -16.32
C PHE A 41 4.25 -22.35 -15.27
N HIS A 42 5.47 -22.00 -15.64
CA HIS A 42 6.53 -21.71 -14.67
C HIS A 42 6.24 -20.43 -13.88
N LYS A 43 5.67 -19.42 -14.54
CA LYS A 43 5.38 -18.11 -13.93
C LYS A 43 4.04 -18.12 -13.20
N ASN A 44 3.05 -18.79 -13.78
CA ASN A 44 1.65 -18.67 -13.35
C ASN A 44 1.17 -19.78 -12.41
N LEU A 45 1.90 -20.89 -12.30
CA LEU A 45 1.52 -22.01 -11.43
C LEU A 45 2.20 -21.90 -10.06
N VAL A 46 1.55 -21.16 -9.16
CA VAL A 46 2.11 -20.79 -7.86
C VAL A 46 1.83 -21.88 -6.81
N ALA A 47 2.89 -22.48 -6.25
CA ALA A 47 2.79 -23.56 -5.26
C ALA A 47 2.40 -23.10 -3.82
N LYS A 48 1.67 -21.99 -3.68
CA LYS A 48 1.42 -21.38 -2.36
C LYS A 48 0.26 -22.02 -1.57
N HIS A 49 -0.54 -22.86 -2.19
CA HIS A 49 -1.72 -23.44 -1.52
C HIS A 49 -1.37 -24.66 -0.67
N GLN A 50 -1.73 -24.63 0.61
CA GLN A 50 -1.54 -25.75 1.54
C GLN A 50 -2.58 -26.86 1.32
N SER A 51 -3.83 -26.51 1.03
CA SER A 51 -4.91 -27.49 0.82
C SER A 51 -4.88 -28.14 -0.56
N LEU A 52 -5.32 -29.40 -0.66
CA LEU A 52 -5.44 -30.12 -1.94
C LEU A 52 -6.41 -29.41 -2.90
N TYR A 53 -7.56 -28.96 -2.40
CA TYR A 53 -8.51 -28.15 -3.16
C TYR A 53 -7.84 -26.92 -3.77
N GLY A 54 -7.09 -26.15 -2.97
CA GLY A 54 -6.41 -24.94 -3.45
C GLY A 54 -5.39 -25.24 -4.56
N LYS A 55 -4.67 -26.37 -4.45
CA LYS A 55 -3.73 -26.82 -5.48
C LYS A 55 -4.44 -27.19 -6.79
N TYR A 56 -5.51 -27.98 -6.74
CA TYR A 56 -6.30 -28.31 -7.94
C TYR A 56 -6.98 -27.06 -8.53
N ASN A 57 -7.51 -26.17 -7.70
CA ASN A 57 -8.16 -24.95 -8.17
C ASN A 57 -7.18 -24.03 -8.89
N CYS A 58 -5.96 -23.89 -8.37
CA CYS A 58 -4.88 -23.17 -9.04
C CYS A 58 -4.56 -23.81 -10.39
N ILE A 59 -4.31 -25.12 -10.44
CA ILE A 59 -4.02 -25.84 -11.69
C ILE A 59 -5.10 -25.62 -12.75
N VAL A 60 -6.37 -25.88 -12.41
CA VAL A 60 -7.50 -25.78 -13.34
C VAL A 60 -7.65 -24.34 -13.83
N THR A 61 -7.61 -23.36 -12.92
CA THR A 61 -7.74 -21.95 -13.26
C THR A 61 -6.61 -21.49 -14.19
N THR A 62 -5.37 -21.92 -13.91
CA THR A 62 -4.20 -21.57 -14.75
C THR A 62 -4.32 -22.18 -16.14
N ILE A 63 -4.75 -23.44 -16.28
CA ILE A 63 -4.97 -24.06 -17.60
C ILE A 63 -6.09 -23.34 -18.36
N CYS A 64 -7.21 -23.02 -17.71
CA CYS A 64 -8.32 -22.31 -18.34
C CYS A 64 -7.92 -20.88 -18.78
N ASN A 65 -7.09 -20.19 -17.99
CA ASN A 65 -6.56 -18.88 -18.37
C ASN A 65 -5.60 -18.98 -19.56
N HIS A 66 -4.68 -19.95 -19.55
CA HIS A 66 -3.80 -20.24 -20.68
C HIS A 66 -4.60 -20.49 -21.97
N ALA A 67 -5.60 -21.37 -21.92
CA ALA A 67 -6.44 -21.67 -23.08
C ALA A 67 -7.19 -20.43 -23.60
N ARG A 68 -7.65 -19.54 -22.70
CA ARG A 68 -8.29 -18.28 -23.07
C ARG A 68 -7.30 -17.32 -23.74
N GLU A 69 -6.07 -17.21 -23.24
CA GLU A 69 -5.02 -16.39 -23.84
C GLU A 69 -4.62 -16.92 -25.23
N CYS A 70 -4.60 -18.24 -25.43
CA CYS A 70 -4.40 -18.87 -26.73
C CYS A 70 -5.61 -18.79 -27.66
N SER A 71 -6.69 -18.10 -27.29
CA SER A 71 -7.96 -18.01 -28.05
C SER A 71 -8.63 -19.37 -28.34
N ARG A 72 -8.47 -20.35 -27.46
CA ARG A 72 -9.06 -21.69 -27.57
C ARG A 72 -10.01 -21.92 -26.39
N PRO A 73 -11.29 -21.55 -26.51
CA PRO A 73 -12.24 -21.72 -25.41
C PRO A 73 -12.45 -23.22 -25.12
N ILE A 74 -12.20 -23.62 -23.88
CA ILE A 74 -12.55 -24.96 -23.39
C ILE A 74 -14.06 -24.98 -23.11
N GLY A 75 -14.75 -26.02 -23.58
CA GLY A 75 -16.17 -26.21 -23.30
C GLY A 75 -16.45 -26.35 -21.79
N PRO A 76 -17.54 -25.78 -21.26
CA PRO A 76 -17.83 -25.78 -19.82
C PRO A 76 -17.97 -27.19 -19.24
N TRP A 77 -18.38 -28.18 -20.04
CA TRP A 77 -18.50 -29.59 -19.62
C TRP A 77 -17.15 -30.31 -19.44
N CYS A 78 -16.06 -29.74 -19.96
CA CYS A 78 -14.71 -30.30 -19.87
C CYS A 78 -13.90 -29.75 -18.70
N VAL A 79 -14.39 -28.73 -17.99
CA VAL A 79 -13.71 -28.15 -16.85
C VAL A 79 -13.90 -29.05 -15.62
N PRO A 80 -12.84 -29.63 -15.05
CA PRO A 80 -12.95 -30.49 -13.88
C PRO A 80 -13.27 -29.67 -12.62
N SER A 81 -14.04 -30.25 -11.72
CA SER A 81 -14.34 -29.66 -10.41
C SER A 81 -13.18 -29.86 -9.42
N PRO A 82 -12.52 -28.79 -8.93
CA PRO A 82 -11.37 -28.92 -8.04
C PRO A 82 -11.68 -29.63 -6.71
N SER A 83 -12.90 -29.50 -6.20
CA SER A 83 -13.33 -30.18 -4.97
C SER A 83 -13.45 -31.68 -5.15
N LEU A 84 -13.99 -32.12 -6.29
CA LEU A 84 -14.10 -33.54 -6.61
C LEU A 84 -12.75 -34.16 -6.98
N CYS A 85 -11.84 -33.42 -7.62
CA CYS A 85 -10.46 -33.84 -7.79
C CYS A 85 -9.72 -34.01 -6.45
N ALA A 86 -9.94 -33.10 -5.50
CA ALA A 86 -9.38 -33.22 -4.15
C ALA A 86 -9.89 -34.46 -3.39
N ASN A 87 -11.10 -34.91 -3.70
CA ASN A 87 -11.70 -36.14 -3.17
C ASN A 87 -11.39 -37.39 -4.01
N HIS A 88 -10.43 -37.31 -4.94
CA HIS A 88 -10.02 -38.42 -5.81
C HIS A 88 -11.13 -39.04 -6.67
N ASN A 89 -12.12 -38.24 -7.09
CA ASN A 89 -13.16 -38.71 -8.00
C ASN A 89 -12.54 -39.06 -9.38
N PRO A 90 -12.65 -40.31 -9.86
CA PRO A 90 -11.96 -40.73 -11.08
C PRO A 90 -12.44 -40.00 -12.34
N ALA A 91 -13.73 -39.67 -12.45
CA ALA A 91 -14.26 -38.97 -13.61
C ALA A 91 -13.68 -37.54 -13.74
N GLU A 92 -13.50 -36.86 -12.61
CA GLU A 92 -12.95 -35.50 -12.57
C GLU A 92 -11.43 -35.50 -12.77
N LEU A 93 -10.71 -36.53 -12.28
CA LEU A 93 -9.29 -36.72 -12.58
C LEU A 93 -9.06 -37.02 -14.07
N ILE A 94 -9.95 -37.79 -14.72
CA ILE A 94 -9.89 -38.04 -16.17
C ILE A 94 -10.13 -36.73 -16.95
N LYS A 95 -11.08 -35.90 -16.53
CA LYS A 95 -11.31 -34.56 -17.13
C LYS A 95 -10.07 -33.68 -16.99
N LEU A 96 -9.45 -33.67 -15.81
CA LEU A 96 -8.21 -32.93 -15.57
C LEU A 96 -7.08 -33.38 -16.51
N LEU A 97 -6.84 -34.69 -16.62
CA LEU A 97 -5.81 -35.22 -17.53
C LEU A 97 -6.14 -34.96 -19.00
N SER A 98 -7.40 -35.03 -19.38
CA SER A 98 -7.87 -34.68 -20.74
C SER A 98 -7.57 -33.21 -21.06
N LEU A 99 -7.75 -32.32 -20.09
CA LEU A 99 -7.43 -30.91 -20.24
C LEU A 99 -5.92 -30.66 -20.41
N VAL A 100 -5.11 -31.40 -19.66
CA VAL A 100 -3.65 -31.36 -19.78
C VAL A 100 -3.18 -31.88 -21.14
N LEU A 101 -3.75 -32.99 -21.62
CA LEU A 101 -3.50 -33.53 -22.97
C LEU A 101 -3.80 -32.48 -24.05
N VAL A 102 -4.97 -31.85 -23.97
CA VAL A 102 -5.37 -30.81 -24.93
C VAL A 102 -4.39 -29.63 -24.87
N THR A 103 -4.00 -29.20 -23.67
CA THR A 103 -2.98 -28.16 -23.50
C THR A 103 -1.66 -28.53 -24.17
N ALA A 104 -1.24 -29.80 -24.08
CA ALA A 104 -0.01 -30.29 -24.70
C ALA A 104 -0.08 -30.27 -26.24
N VAL A 105 -1.18 -30.72 -26.84
CA VAL A 105 -1.33 -30.77 -28.31
C VAL A 105 -1.69 -29.43 -28.94
N THR A 106 -2.10 -28.46 -28.14
CA THR A 106 -2.47 -27.12 -28.60
C THR A 106 -1.41 -26.04 -28.36
N GLY A 107 -0.43 -26.31 -27.48
CA GLY A 107 0.67 -25.39 -27.18
C GLY A 107 1.72 -25.26 -28.30
N GLU A 108 2.70 -24.37 -28.09
CA GLU A 108 3.75 -24.08 -29.08
C GLU A 108 4.62 -25.31 -29.42
N ASN A 109 4.83 -26.18 -28.44
CA ASN A 109 5.63 -27.41 -28.59
C ASN A 109 4.79 -28.64 -28.97
N ASN A 110 3.62 -28.45 -29.57
CA ASN A 110 2.67 -29.53 -29.87
C ASN A 110 3.25 -30.67 -30.71
N TYR A 111 4.19 -30.40 -31.62
CA TYR A 111 4.78 -31.41 -32.50
C TYR A 111 5.47 -32.53 -31.71
N ILE A 112 6.09 -32.22 -30.57
CA ILE A 112 6.72 -33.21 -29.68
C ILE A 112 5.66 -34.14 -29.10
N TYR A 113 4.57 -33.57 -28.59
CA TYR A 113 3.50 -34.33 -27.94
C TYR A 113 2.67 -35.13 -28.96
N ILE A 114 2.43 -34.58 -30.15
CA ILE A 114 1.78 -35.29 -31.26
C ILE A 114 2.65 -36.45 -31.74
N ALA A 115 3.98 -36.27 -31.84
CA ALA A 115 4.89 -37.36 -32.17
C ALA A 115 4.86 -38.47 -31.09
N GLY A 116 4.82 -38.09 -29.82
CA GLY A 116 4.63 -39.03 -28.70
C GLY A 116 3.33 -39.82 -28.81
N ILE A 117 2.21 -39.16 -29.16
CA ILE A 117 0.92 -39.83 -29.40
C ILE A 117 1.02 -40.81 -30.57
N ARG A 118 1.64 -40.40 -31.69
CA ARG A 118 1.81 -41.26 -32.88
C ARG A 118 2.69 -42.49 -32.64
N GLY A 119 3.51 -42.48 -31.58
CA GLY A 119 4.32 -43.64 -31.16
C GLY A 119 3.55 -44.68 -30.34
N LEU A 120 2.32 -44.39 -29.90
CA LEU A 120 1.49 -45.30 -29.10
C LEU A 120 0.73 -46.32 -29.96
N ASP A 121 0.14 -47.34 -29.34
CA ASP A 121 -0.71 -48.31 -30.04
C ASP A 121 -1.87 -47.61 -30.78
N PRO A 122 -2.26 -48.05 -32.00
CA PRO A 122 -3.35 -47.42 -32.76
C PRO A 122 -4.66 -47.26 -31.98
N LYS A 123 -5.00 -48.25 -31.13
CA LYS A 123 -6.18 -48.20 -30.26
C LYS A 123 -6.10 -47.06 -29.23
N VAL A 124 -4.92 -46.79 -28.69
CA VAL A 124 -4.66 -45.69 -27.75
C VAL A 124 -4.69 -44.36 -28.48
N GLN A 125 -4.10 -44.28 -29.68
CA GLN A 125 -4.15 -43.09 -30.53
C GLN A 125 -5.58 -42.66 -30.82
N THR A 126 -6.43 -43.58 -31.29
CA THR A 126 -7.85 -43.29 -31.56
C THR A 126 -8.57 -42.79 -30.32
N ALA A 127 -8.32 -43.41 -29.15
CA ALA A 127 -8.91 -42.96 -27.89
C ALA A 127 -8.47 -41.54 -27.51
N LEU A 128 -7.18 -41.20 -27.66
CA LEU A 128 -6.67 -39.86 -27.35
C LEU A 128 -7.20 -38.80 -28.33
N MET A 129 -7.29 -39.12 -29.61
CA MET A 129 -7.87 -38.21 -30.61
C MET A 129 -9.35 -37.93 -30.33
N ASN A 130 -10.12 -38.95 -29.93
CA ASN A 130 -11.51 -38.77 -29.52
C ASN A 130 -11.63 -37.84 -28.30
N ILE A 131 -10.71 -37.95 -27.32
CA ILE A 131 -10.67 -37.04 -26.17
C ILE A 131 -10.40 -35.61 -26.63
N ILE A 132 -9.39 -35.40 -27.48
CA ILE A 132 -9.02 -34.08 -28.00
C ILE A 132 -10.22 -33.44 -28.71
N SER A 133 -10.87 -34.16 -29.63
CA SER A 133 -12.05 -33.65 -30.35
C SER A 133 -13.22 -33.33 -29.42
N THR A 134 -13.44 -34.14 -28.38
CA THR A 134 -14.52 -33.91 -27.39
C THR A 134 -14.28 -32.62 -26.59
N VAL A 135 -13.02 -32.34 -26.23
CA VAL A 135 -12.65 -31.16 -25.44
C VAL A 135 -12.61 -29.88 -26.27
N GLU A 136 -12.18 -29.97 -27.53
CA GLU A 136 -12.09 -28.82 -28.46
C GLU A 136 -13.45 -28.38 -29.06
N GLY A 137 -14.55 -29.05 -28.72
CA GLY A 137 -15.90 -28.58 -29.10
C GLY A 137 -16.56 -29.33 -30.25
N SER A 138 -16.04 -30.50 -30.65
CA SER A 138 -16.85 -31.48 -31.37
C SER A 138 -17.60 -32.31 -30.33
N GLY A 139 -18.66 -31.73 -29.73
CA GLY A 139 -19.56 -32.50 -28.87
C GLY A 139 -20.04 -33.78 -29.59
N PRO A 140 -20.42 -34.85 -28.87
CA PRO A 140 -21.01 -36.02 -29.51
C PRO A 140 -22.22 -35.55 -30.32
N LYS A 141 -22.18 -35.75 -31.65
CA LYS A 141 -23.35 -35.61 -32.50
C LYS A 141 -24.38 -36.62 -32.01
N PHE A 142 -25.46 -36.11 -31.45
CA PHE A 142 -26.55 -36.87 -30.86
C PHE A 142 -27.46 -37.47 -31.96
N GLU A 143 -26.87 -38.08 -33.00
CA GLU A 143 -27.61 -38.56 -34.18
C GLU A 143 -27.65 -40.08 -34.31
N ASP A 144 -26.94 -40.84 -33.47
CA ASP A 144 -26.81 -42.29 -33.66
C ASP A 144 -27.35 -43.12 -32.49
N MET A 145 -28.57 -42.82 -32.04
CA MET A 145 -29.40 -43.76 -31.26
C MET A 145 -30.89 -43.63 -31.65
N GLY A 146 -31.29 -44.47 -32.61
CA GLY A 146 -32.56 -45.21 -32.61
C GLY A 146 -33.89 -44.44 -32.53
N LEU A 147 -34.62 -44.43 -33.66
CA LEU A 147 -36.09 -44.46 -33.78
C LEU A 147 -36.89 -43.67 -32.72
N ILE A 148 -37.09 -42.37 -32.96
CA ILE A 148 -38.11 -41.58 -32.24
C ILE A 148 -39.05 -40.94 -33.25
N SER A 149 -40.34 -41.22 -33.09
CA SER A 149 -41.46 -40.80 -33.94
C SER A 149 -41.50 -39.27 -34.15
N PRO A 150 -41.81 -38.75 -35.36
CA PRO A 150 -41.70 -37.32 -35.71
C PRO A 150 -42.55 -36.36 -34.85
N GLN A 151 -43.56 -36.85 -34.13
CA GLN A 151 -44.35 -36.03 -33.19
C GLN A 151 -43.64 -35.76 -31.84
N ILE A 152 -42.72 -36.62 -31.41
CA ILE A 152 -41.94 -36.42 -30.19
C ILE A 152 -40.78 -35.43 -30.45
N GLN A 153 -40.20 -35.44 -31.65
CA GLN A 153 -39.17 -34.48 -32.07
C GLN A 153 -39.67 -33.04 -32.08
N SER A 154 -40.89 -32.77 -32.54
CA SER A 154 -41.45 -31.41 -32.56
C SER A 154 -41.61 -30.83 -31.15
N LYS A 155 -42.12 -31.63 -30.21
CA LYS A 155 -42.33 -31.19 -28.83
C LYS A 155 -41.01 -31.09 -28.04
N GLN A 156 -40.09 -32.05 -28.20
CA GLN A 156 -38.75 -31.98 -27.61
C GLN A 156 -37.92 -30.81 -28.18
N CYS A 157 -38.10 -30.46 -29.45
CA CYS A 157 -37.43 -29.31 -30.06
C CYS A 157 -37.97 -27.98 -29.50
N GLN A 158 -39.29 -27.87 -29.26
CA GLN A 158 -39.88 -26.74 -28.55
C GLN A 158 -39.42 -26.64 -27.09
N ASP A 159 -39.42 -27.76 -26.36
CA ASP A 159 -38.99 -27.80 -24.96
C ASP A 159 -37.48 -27.51 -24.81
N CYS A 160 -36.66 -27.94 -25.78
CA CYS A 160 -35.23 -27.61 -25.82
C CYS A 160 -35.02 -26.12 -26.13
N SER A 161 -35.82 -25.55 -27.04
CA SER A 161 -35.75 -24.12 -27.36
C SER A 161 -36.16 -23.23 -26.19
N THR A 162 -37.16 -23.64 -25.39
CA THR A 162 -37.57 -22.89 -24.19
C THR A 162 -36.51 -22.99 -23.09
N LEU A 163 -35.94 -24.18 -22.86
CA LEU A 163 -34.84 -24.38 -21.90
C LEU A 163 -33.56 -23.62 -22.27
N LEU A 164 -33.25 -23.48 -23.56
CA LEU A 164 -32.14 -22.67 -24.04
C LEU A 164 -32.36 -21.18 -23.75
N LEU A 165 -33.57 -20.69 -24.02
CA LEU A 165 -33.93 -19.29 -23.73
C LEU A 165 -33.89 -19.00 -22.22
N GLU A 166 -34.36 -19.94 -21.40
CA GLU A 166 -34.29 -19.85 -19.94
C GLU A 166 -32.84 -19.87 -19.44
N ASN A 167 -31.99 -20.75 -19.97
CA ASN A 167 -30.56 -20.76 -19.66
C ASN A 167 -29.87 -19.45 -20.04
N GLN A 168 -30.22 -18.88 -21.20
CA GLN A 168 -29.67 -17.59 -21.61
C GLN A 168 -30.09 -16.46 -20.66
N LYS A 169 -31.35 -16.48 -20.19
CA LYS A 169 -31.86 -15.55 -19.19
C LYS A 169 -31.15 -15.72 -17.84
N LEU A 170 -30.95 -16.96 -17.38
CA LEU A 170 -30.22 -17.26 -16.14
C LEU A 170 -28.76 -16.81 -16.23
N MET A 171 -28.08 -17.05 -17.36
CA MET A 171 -26.72 -16.55 -17.58
C MET A 171 -26.66 -15.02 -17.51
N ALA A 172 -27.62 -14.32 -18.13
CA ALA A 172 -27.70 -12.86 -18.06
C ALA A 172 -27.92 -12.38 -16.61
N GLN A 173 -28.76 -13.07 -15.83
CA GLN A 173 -28.97 -12.78 -14.41
C GLN A 173 -27.72 -13.05 -13.55
N CYS A 174 -26.99 -14.14 -13.81
CA CYS A 174 -25.72 -14.41 -13.14
C CYS A 174 -24.68 -13.34 -13.45
N GLN A 175 -24.61 -12.86 -14.70
CA GLN A 175 -23.71 -11.78 -15.09
C GLN A 175 -24.09 -10.45 -14.43
N SER A 176 -25.38 -10.11 -14.35
CA SER A 176 -25.82 -8.90 -13.65
C SER A 176 -25.56 -8.99 -12.15
N GLY A 177 -25.77 -10.15 -11.54
CA GLY A 177 -25.43 -10.43 -10.14
C GLY A 177 -23.93 -10.30 -9.87
N ALA A 178 -23.08 -10.82 -10.75
CA ALA A 178 -21.62 -10.66 -10.65
C ALA A 178 -21.19 -9.18 -10.74
N ARG A 179 -21.81 -8.39 -11.62
CA ARG A 179 -21.56 -6.94 -11.72
C ARG A 179 -21.99 -6.20 -10.45
N GLN A 180 -23.16 -6.54 -9.91
CA GLN A 180 -23.64 -5.96 -8.65
C GLN A 180 -22.73 -6.31 -7.48
N SER A 181 -22.29 -7.57 -7.37
CA SER A 181 -21.36 -8.02 -6.34
C SER A 181 -20.01 -7.27 -6.43
N ASN A 182 -19.45 -7.11 -7.63
CA ASN A 182 -18.23 -6.32 -7.83
C ASN A 182 -18.42 -4.84 -7.44
N HIS A 183 -19.60 -4.27 -7.73
CA HIS A 183 -19.90 -2.90 -7.35
C HIS A 183 -20.01 -2.74 -5.83
N VAL A 184 -20.68 -3.68 -5.15
CA VAL A 184 -20.76 -3.71 -3.68
C VAL A 184 -19.37 -3.83 -3.07
N GLN A 185 -18.53 -4.75 -3.56
CA GLN A 185 -17.15 -4.88 -3.08
C GLN A 185 -16.34 -3.59 -3.26
N SER A 186 -16.54 -2.90 -4.39
CA SER A 186 -15.89 -1.60 -4.63
C SER A 186 -16.36 -0.53 -3.65
N LEU A 187 -17.64 -0.51 -3.28
CA LEU A 187 -18.19 0.43 -2.30
C LEU A 187 -17.68 0.10 -0.88
N GLU A 188 -17.65 -1.16 -0.49
CA GLU A 188 -17.09 -1.61 0.79
C GLU A 188 -15.63 -1.19 0.95
N ASN A 189 -14.81 -1.41 -0.10
CA ASN A 189 -13.42 -0.98 -0.10
C ASN A 189 -13.28 0.55 0.02
N HIS A 190 -14.19 1.30 -0.62
CA HIS A 190 -14.19 2.76 -0.53
C HIS A 190 -14.59 3.25 0.87
N ILE A 191 -15.59 2.62 1.49
CA ILE A 191 -16.03 2.90 2.86
C ILE A 191 -14.87 2.63 3.84
N ALA A 192 -14.23 1.47 3.74
CA ALA A 192 -13.09 1.13 4.59
C ALA A 192 -11.94 2.15 4.46
N HIS A 193 -11.69 2.66 3.25
CA HIS A 193 -10.72 3.72 3.02
C HIS A 193 -11.13 5.05 3.69
N LEU A 194 -12.40 5.45 3.56
CA LEU A 194 -12.92 6.65 4.21
C LEU A 194 -12.86 6.56 5.73
N GLU A 195 -13.19 5.40 6.30
CA GLU A 195 -13.10 5.14 7.75
C GLU A 195 -11.66 5.24 8.24
N SER A 196 -10.70 4.66 7.52
CA SER A 196 -9.27 4.78 7.85
C SER A 196 -8.79 6.23 7.76
N SER A 197 -9.23 6.98 6.74
CA SER A 197 -8.88 8.40 6.62
C SER A 197 -9.50 9.23 7.73
N HIS A 198 -10.73 8.93 8.14
CA HIS A 198 -11.40 9.62 9.24
C HIS A 198 -10.70 9.35 10.58
N ALA A 199 -10.29 8.11 10.84
CA ALA A 199 -9.51 7.76 12.02
C ALA A 199 -8.18 8.53 12.07
N SER A 200 -7.45 8.60 10.94
CA SER A 200 -6.22 9.38 10.86
C SER A 200 -6.44 10.87 11.12
N CYS A 201 -7.51 11.47 10.57
CA CYS A 201 -7.87 12.86 10.87
C CYS A 201 -8.23 13.08 12.34
N ALA A 202 -8.91 12.12 12.98
CA ALA A 202 -9.25 12.21 14.39
C ALA A 202 -7.99 12.16 15.29
N ASP A 203 -7.03 11.31 14.95
CA ASP A 203 -5.75 11.21 15.67
C ASP A 203 -4.94 12.52 15.53
N GLU A 204 -4.87 13.08 14.31
CA GLU A 204 -4.22 14.38 14.08
C GLU A 204 -4.90 15.50 14.88
N LEU A 205 -6.24 15.52 14.90
CA LEU A 205 -6.99 16.51 15.67
C LEU A 205 -6.70 16.42 17.17
N SER A 206 -6.61 15.20 17.72
CA SER A 206 -6.22 14.97 19.12
C SER A 206 -4.82 15.51 19.40
N SER A 207 -3.86 15.23 18.53
CA SER A 207 -2.48 15.72 18.64
C SER A 207 -2.39 17.26 18.63
N TYR A 208 -3.19 17.92 17.77
CA TYR A 208 -3.27 19.38 17.78
C TYR A 208 -3.91 19.93 19.05
N GLN A 209 -4.92 19.26 19.61
CA GLN A 209 -5.54 19.66 20.87
C GLN A 209 -4.56 19.58 22.03
N ASP A 210 -3.77 18.50 22.11
CA ASP A 210 -2.71 18.35 23.12
C ASP A 210 -1.64 19.44 22.98
N THR A 211 -1.19 19.69 21.75
CA THR A 211 -0.21 20.76 21.47
C THR A 211 -0.73 22.14 21.90
N VAL A 212 -2.01 22.43 21.66
CA VAL A 212 -2.64 23.69 22.08
C VAL A 212 -2.74 23.76 23.61
N ALA A 213 -3.02 22.65 24.28
CA ALA A 213 -3.05 22.60 25.74
C ALA A 213 -1.67 22.90 26.34
N ASP A 214 -0.62 22.27 25.81
CA ASP A 214 0.78 22.50 26.22
C ASP A 214 1.19 23.96 26.02
N LEU A 215 0.88 24.55 24.86
CA LEU A 215 1.17 25.95 24.58
C LEU A 215 0.43 26.90 25.52
N ARG A 216 -0.83 26.61 25.86
CA ARG A 216 -1.59 27.40 26.84
C ARG A 216 -0.95 27.32 28.23
N GLN A 217 -0.50 26.14 28.65
CA GLN A 217 0.19 25.97 29.93
C GLN A 217 1.51 26.74 29.96
N ALA A 218 2.32 26.66 28.89
CA ALA A 218 3.57 27.40 28.78
C ALA A 218 3.33 28.93 28.84
N LEU A 219 2.30 29.42 28.14
CA LEU A 219 1.93 30.84 28.16
C LEU A 219 1.51 31.31 29.56
N GLN A 220 0.74 30.50 30.29
CA GLN A 220 0.38 30.79 31.68
C GLN A 220 1.62 30.87 32.58
N SER A 221 2.54 29.92 32.45
CA SER A 221 3.80 29.92 33.21
C SER A 221 4.64 31.18 32.95
N GLN A 222 4.78 31.58 31.68
CA GLN A 222 5.51 32.81 31.33
C GLN A 222 4.81 34.05 31.87
N THR A 223 3.47 34.09 31.83
CA THR A 223 2.68 35.20 32.38
C THR A 223 2.93 35.36 33.87
N SER A 224 2.92 34.27 34.64
CA SER A 224 3.25 34.28 36.07
C SER A 224 4.68 34.75 36.34
N GLN A 225 5.65 34.32 35.52
CA GLN A 225 7.04 34.76 35.64
C GLN A 225 7.20 36.26 35.39
N ILE A 226 6.53 36.80 34.37
CA ILE A 226 6.52 38.23 34.08
C ILE A 226 5.93 39.03 35.24
N LEU A 227 4.83 38.56 35.84
CA LEU A 227 4.24 39.22 37.02
C LEU A 227 5.20 39.23 38.22
N ALA A 228 5.89 38.12 38.49
CA ALA A 228 6.89 38.04 39.55
C ALA A 228 8.08 38.98 39.30
N LEU A 229 8.55 39.07 38.05
CA LEU A 229 9.60 40.01 37.67
C LEU A 229 9.15 41.48 37.84
N LYS A 230 7.93 41.82 37.41
CA LYS A 230 7.37 43.17 37.61
C LYS A 230 7.28 43.54 39.09
N GLN A 231 6.84 42.62 39.95
CA GLN A 231 6.83 42.84 41.41
C GLN A 231 8.24 43.06 41.96
N THR A 232 9.20 42.26 41.52
CA THR A 232 10.61 42.38 41.91
C THR A 232 11.19 43.74 41.50
N ILE A 233 10.93 44.18 40.26
CA ILE A 233 11.33 45.51 39.77
C ILE A 233 10.75 46.60 40.65
N SER A 234 9.44 46.56 40.94
CA SER A 234 8.79 47.57 41.81
C SER A 234 9.41 47.62 43.21
N ILE A 235 9.79 46.48 43.79
CA ILE A 235 10.50 46.44 45.08
C ILE A 235 11.86 47.13 44.96
N TYR A 236 12.62 46.87 43.90
CA TYR A 236 13.92 47.51 43.68
C TYR A 236 13.80 49.01 43.41
N GLU A 237 12.81 49.44 42.64
CA GLU A 237 12.49 50.87 42.43
C GLU A 237 12.20 51.58 43.76
N ASN A 238 11.41 50.97 44.65
CA ASN A 238 11.13 51.52 45.98
C ASN A 238 12.38 51.57 46.87
N LYS A 239 13.24 50.53 46.83
CA LYS A 239 14.53 50.52 47.53
C LYS A 239 15.48 51.61 47.00
N LEU A 240 15.49 51.83 45.69
CA LEU A 240 16.26 52.90 45.06
C LEU A 240 15.75 54.27 45.48
N ALA A 241 14.42 54.49 45.45
CA ALA A 241 13.80 55.75 45.87
C ALA A 241 14.11 56.08 47.35
N THR A 242 13.94 55.13 48.25
CA THR A 242 14.28 55.30 49.68
C THR A 242 15.78 55.55 49.91
N ARG A 243 16.66 54.88 49.17
CA ARG A 243 18.11 55.16 49.22
C ARG A 243 18.45 56.56 48.71
N SER A 244 17.83 57.01 47.62
CA SER A 244 18.02 58.36 47.09
C SER A 244 17.48 59.47 48.00
N GLN A 245 16.52 59.14 48.87
CA GLN A 245 15.97 60.04 49.88
C GLN A 245 16.71 59.95 51.23
N SER A 246 17.69 59.05 51.39
CA SER A 246 18.48 58.96 52.62
C SER A 246 19.48 60.12 52.71
N PRO A 247 19.34 61.04 53.68
CA PRO A 247 20.25 62.17 53.84
C PRO A 247 21.67 61.72 54.20
N SER A 248 21.85 60.50 54.73
CA SER A 248 23.15 59.97 55.16
C SER A 248 24.15 59.83 54.01
N SER A 249 23.74 59.35 52.84
CA SER A 249 24.63 59.25 51.66
C SER A 249 25.00 60.60 51.05
N SER A 250 24.13 61.60 51.17
CA SER A 250 24.40 62.97 50.71
C SER A 250 25.32 63.72 51.69
N ILE A 251 25.13 63.50 53.00
CA ILE A 251 25.97 64.07 54.07
C ILE A 251 27.38 63.47 54.04
N GLU A 252 27.53 62.16 53.80
CA GLU A 252 28.85 61.53 53.67
C GLU A 252 29.61 62.02 52.43
N LEU A 253 28.94 62.17 51.29
CA LEU A 253 29.56 62.72 50.08
C LEU A 253 29.96 64.19 50.24
N SER A 254 29.13 65.00 50.90
CA SER A 254 29.45 66.40 51.17
C SER A 254 30.54 66.56 52.23
N ALA A 255 30.58 65.70 53.26
CA ALA A 255 31.69 65.64 54.21
C ALA A 255 33.01 65.24 53.53
N LEU A 256 32.98 64.26 52.62
CA LEU A 256 34.15 63.85 51.84
C LEU A 256 34.60 64.97 50.88
N HIS A 257 33.65 65.65 50.23
CA HIS A 257 33.92 66.78 49.34
C HIS A 257 34.57 67.96 50.09
N ASN A 258 34.07 68.29 51.28
CA ASN A 258 34.67 69.31 52.15
C ASN A 258 36.09 68.91 52.59
N LYS A 259 36.33 67.63 52.87
CA LYS A 259 37.66 67.13 53.23
C LYS A 259 38.64 67.18 52.06
N ILE A 260 38.18 66.90 50.84
CA ILE A 260 38.98 67.07 49.61
C ILE A 260 39.32 68.54 49.38
N LEU A 261 38.35 69.45 49.53
CA LEU A 261 38.58 70.89 49.42
C LEU A 261 39.59 71.39 50.45
N HIS A 262 39.50 70.95 51.71
CA HIS A 262 40.47 71.29 52.75
C HIS A 262 41.88 70.84 52.37
N LEU A 263 42.04 69.59 51.94
CA LEU A 263 43.33 69.04 51.51
C LEU A 263 43.89 69.74 50.26
N GLN A 264 43.03 70.17 49.33
CA GLN A 264 43.43 70.98 48.17
C GLN A 264 43.90 72.38 48.57
N THR A 265 43.26 72.99 49.56
CA THR A 265 43.61 74.32 50.06
C THR A 265 44.92 74.28 50.86
N GLU A 266 45.12 73.21 51.64
CA GLU A 266 46.35 72.93 52.40
C GLU A 266 47.53 72.64 51.46
N ASN A 267 47.32 71.86 50.38
CA ASN A 267 48.32 71.68 49.33
C ASN A 267 48.63 72.98 48.57
N ALA A 268 47.63 73.82 48.30
CA ALA A 268 47.85 75.11 47.62
C ALA A 268 48.66 76.09 48.48
N ALA A 269 48.52 76.05 49.81
CA ALA A 269 49.35 76.82 50.73
C ALA A 269 50.81 76.33 50.77
N LEU A 270 51.05 75.03 50.53
CA LEU A 270 52.39 74.44 50.48
C LEU A 270 53.11 74.62 49.13
N LEU A 271 52.39 74.95 48.05
CA LEU A 271 52.91 75.03 46.67
C LEU A 271 53.25 76.45 46.17
N HIS A 272 53.16 77.50 46.99
CA HIS A 272 53.67 78.84 46.64
C HIS A 272 55.19 78.95 46.87
N HIS A 273 55.97 78.24 46.04
CA HIS A 273 57.29 78.68 45.56
C HIS A 273 57.46 78.26 44.08
N PRO A 274 58.02 79.10 43.19
CA PRO A 274 57.71 79.04 41.76
C PRO A 274 58.73 78.25 40.95
N THR A 275 58.26 77.36 40.08
CA THR A 275 58.87 77.00 38.76
C THR A 275 57.91 75.98 38.11
N SER A 276 57.31 76.25 36.95
CA SER A 276 57.85 76.13 35.58
C SER A 276 57.36 74.87 34.88
N GLN A 277 56.51 75.11 33.86
CA GLN A 277 56.35 74.39 32.58
C GLN A 277 55.88 72.92 32.48
N ASN A 278 55.07 72.74 31.43
CA ASN A 278 54.66 71.53 30.70
C ASN A 278 53.68 70.60 31.44
N GLY A 279 52.52 70.21 30.92
CA GLY A 279 52.04 70.14 29.54
C GLY A 279 51.52 68.71 29.31
N GLY A 280 50.27 68.54 28.84
CA GLY A 280 49.78 67.24 28.35
C GLY A 280 48.35 66.89 28.72
N ALA A 281 47.46 66.95 27.73
CA ALA A 281 46.10 66.47 27.76
C ALA A 281 46.02 64.96 27.49
N ALA A 282 45.00 64.26 28.02
CA ALA A 282 44.28 63.20 27.30
C ALA A 282 43.01 62.72 28.05
N THR A 283 41.95 62.67 27.27
CA THR A 283 40.59 62.13 27.46
C THR A 283 40.51 60.61 27.63
N GLY A 284 39.41 60.09 28.20
CA GLY A 284 38.64 59.05 27.50
C GLY A 284 38.19 57.79 28.26
N ASN A 285 36.89 57.77 28.56
CA ASN A 285 35.90 56.70 28.35
C ASN A 285 35.79 55.46 29.27
N ASN A 286 34.70 55.50 30.04
CA ASN A 286 33.91 54.38 30.56
C ASN A 286 33.23 53.58 29.43
N ALA A 287 33.28 52.26 29.52
CA ALA A 287 32.52 51.34 28.69
C ALA A 287 31.25 50.85 29.44
N TYR A 288 30.09 51.13 28.88
CA TYR A 288 28.79 50.52 29.22
C TYR A 288 28.70 49.13 28.56
N HIS A 289 28.34 48.11 29.34
CA HIS A 289 27.88 46.79 28.90
C HIS A 289 26.43 46.65 29.37
N ASP A 290 25.46 46.48 28.47
CA ASP A 290 24.22 45.70 28.66
C ASP A 290 23.16 45.96 27.57
N HIS A 291 23.36 45.42 26.36
CA HIS A 291 22.29 45.34 25.35
C HIS A 291 22.21 44.00 24.59
N HIS A 292 22.98 42.97 24.98
CA HIS A 292 23.09 41.73 24.19
C HIS A 292 22.06 40.63 24.50
N THR A 293 21.16 40.80 25.47
CA THR A 293 20.26 39.72 25.90
C THR A 293 18.95 39.64 25.12
N LEU A 294 18.43 40.75 24.59
CA LEU A 294 17.15 40.75 23.87
C LEU A 294 17.28 40.24 22.42
N ASP A 295 18.35 40.65 21.74
CA ASP A 295 18.62 40.23 20.36
C ASP A 295 18.89 38.73 20.25
N GLU A 296 19.55 38.16 21.27
CA GLU A 296 19.84 36.73 21.29
C GLU A 296 18.57 35.89 21.51
N VAL A 297 17.62 36.39 22.31
CA VAL A 297 16.31 35.73 22.51
C VAL A 297 15.46 35.79 21.23
N CYS A 298 15.42 36.94 20.55
CA CYS A 298 14.71 37.09 19.27
C CYS A 298 15.29 36.17 18.18
N ARG A 299 16.62 36.01 18.14
CA ARG A 299 17.31 35.13 17.20
C ARG A 299 16.99 33.65 17.44
N GLN A 300 16.94 33.23 18.71
CA GLN A 300 16.58 31.86 19.07
C GLN A 300 15.11 31.54 18.75
N LEU A 301 14.20 32.50 18.94
CA LEU A 301 12.78 32.34 18.60
C LEU A 301 12.55 32.19 17.08
N ALA A 302 13.25 32.99 16.27
CA ALA A 302 13.18 32.92 14.81
C ALA A 302 13.69 31.58 14.26
N GLN A 303 14.76 31.03 14.86
CA GLN A 303 15.28 29.71 14.47
C GLN A 303 14.32 28.56 14.84
N ALA A 304 13.60 28.66 15.96
CA ALA A 304 12.59 27.69 16.34
C ALA A 304 11.39 27.68 15.37
N LEU A 305 10.91 28.87 14.97
CA LEU A 305 9.82 29.03 14.00
C LEU A 305 10.19 28.51 12.60
N GLY A 306 11.41 28.74 12.13
CA GLY A 306 11.89 28.22 10.85
C GLY A 306 11.94 26.69 10.79
N ARG A 307 12.28 26.02 11.91
CA ARG A 307 12.29 24.55 11.99
C ARG A 307 10.89 23.94 12.01
N MET A 308 9.90 24.66 12.54
CA MET A 308 8.50 24.22 12.51
C MET A 308 7.89 24.34 11.11
N ALA A 309 8.20 25.42 10.37
CA ALA A 309 7.73 25.58 8.99
C ALA A 309 8.28 24.52 8.02
N ALA A 310 9.50 24.02 8.25
CA ALA A 310 10.12 22.98 7.43
C ALA A 310 9.59 21.55 7.70
N ARG A 311 8.80 21.34 8.76
CA ARG A 311 8.21 20.04 9.13
C ARG A 311 6.76 19.86 8.68
N ILE A 312 6.17 20.85 8.01
CA ILE A 312 4.86 20.72 7.38
C ILE A 312 5.08 20.04 6.01
N PRO A 313 4.76 18.75 5.83
CA PRO A 313 4.69 18.18 4.49
C PRO A 313 3.62 18.95 3.72
N GLY A 314 4.03 19.62 2.63
CA GLY A 314 3.10 20.31 1.75
C GLY A 314 2.02 19.35 1.26
N PRO A 315 0.79 19.83 1.02
CA PRO A 315 -0.30 18.98 0.59
C PRO A 315 0.10 18.28 -0.72
N SER A 316 0.23 16.95 -0.64
CA SER A 316 0.38 16.07 -1.80
C SER A 316 -0.81 16.34 -2.72
N ARG A 317 -0.59 17.12 -3.79
CA ARG A 317 -1.60 17.33 -4.83
C ARG A 317 -2.01 15.96 -5.37
N PRO A 318 -3.27 15.54 -5.26
CA PRO A 318 -3.72 14.31 -5.90
C PRO A 318 -3.64 14.50 -7.42
N GLN A 319 -2.87 13.65 -8.11
CA GLN A 319 -2.72 13.64 -9.57
C GLN A 319 -4.03 13.28 -10.34
N GLY A 320 -5.19 13.19 -9.67
CA GLY A 320 -6.45 12.77 -10.28
C GLY A 320 -7.26 13.83 -11.02
N TRP A 321 -6.92 15.12 -10.93
CA TRP A 321 -7.79 16.20 -11.41
C TRP A 321 -7.55 16.70 -12.85
N LEU A 322 -6.57 16.15 -13.57
CA LEU A 322 -6.27 16.58 -14.94
C LEU A 322 -7.08 15.90 -16.06
N ASN A 323 -7.97 14.94 -15.75
CA ASN A 323 -8.73 14.20 -16.76
C ASN A 323 -10.22 14.54 -16.88
N VAL A 324 -10.75 15.48 -16.09
CA VAL A 324 -12.19 15.83 -16.17
C VAL A 324 -12.48 17.00 -17.14
N GLN A 325 -11.47 17.76 -17.57
CA GLN A 325 -11.68 18.90 -18.48
C GLN A 325 -11.65 18.57 -19.99
N ARG A 326 -11.48 17.31 -20.41
CA ARG A 326 -11.58 16.92 -21.83
C ARG A 326 -12.93 16.33 -22.26
N ALA A 327 -13.87 16.13 -21.35
CA ALA A 327 -15.17 15.51 -21.67
C ALA A 327 -16.32 16.51 -21.94
N SER A 328 -16.13 17.83 -21.72
CA SER A 328 -17.19 18.84 -21.90
C SER A 328 -17.07 19.68 -23.18
N SER A 329 -16.37 19.20 -24.21
CA SER A 329 -16.31 19.88 -25.53
C SER A 329 -16.82 19.02 -26.69
N ARG A 330 -17.61 17.98 -26.41
CA ARG A 330 -18.35 17.22 -27.41
C ARG A 330 -19.72 16.81 -26.87
N ILE A 331 -20.59 17.80 -26.66
CA ILE A 331 -22.05 17.70 -26.82
C ILE A 331 -22.47 19.00 -27.51
#